data_AF-A0AAV4PF95-F1
#
_entry.id   AF-A0AAV4PF95-F1
#
_cell.length_a   1.000
_cell.length_b   1.000
_cell.length_c   1.000
_cell.angle_alpha   90.00
_cell.angle_beta   90.00
_cell.angle_gamma   90.00
#
_symmetry.space_group_name_H-M   'P 1'
#
loop_
_entity.id
_entity.type
_entity.pdbx_description
1 polymer ?
#
loop_
_entity_poly.entity_id
_entity_poly.type
_entity_poly.pdbx_seq_one_letter_code
_entity_poly.pdbx_strand_id
1 'polypeptide(L)'
;MLFGCWTLLAILAGALLARSEPQDIEILKRRILASMGMKSVPDMQLVNTSETVMKTMMEKYLQRVKRSERELLSFEPRGCKNDSYVRFRPKIDSDSQFMWARLRFPNSSAINISDSVLTWKQNEKHPNLKLTCVDCCNTQLEIMVKESPARSGRPPCSGHCCKRHLKINFKEIGWDWVVQPKEFDAFICMGKCKKADDDFASTHALMQSLMRLQGNKVPYPCCVPSKLRRLDILHYDDKTPPELVVTRKTRMIVKECICS
;
A
#
# COMPACT_ATOMS: atom_id res chain seq x y z
N MET A 1 -26.88 0.93 -59.39
CA MET A 1 -27.92 0.98 -58.34
C MET A 1 -27.75 -0.29 -57.52
N LEU A 2 -26.95 -0.25 -56.45
CA LEU A 2 -27.26 0.20 -55.09
C LEU A 2 -27.98 -0.88 -54.24
N PHE A 3 -27.41 -1.07 -53.05
CA PHE A 3 -27.89 -1.80 -51.87
C PHE A 3 -27.67 -3.32 -51.78
N GLY A 4 -26.83 -3.72 -50.82
CA GLY A 4 -26.93 -5.04 -50.21
C GLY A 4 -25.65 -5.73 -49.73
N CYS A 5 -24.71 -5.07 -49.05
CA CYS A 5 -23.68 -5.81 -48.30
C CYS A 5 -23.01 -4.95 -47.20
N TRP A 6 -23.80 -4.48 -46.23
CA TRP A 6 -23.30 -3.72 -45.06
C TRP A 6 -23.67 -4.38 -43.71
N THR A 7 -23.87 -5.69 -43.69
CA THR A 7 -24.19 -6.44 -42.46
C THR A 7 -23.36 -7.70 -42.28
N LEU A 8 -22.09 -7.67 -42.69
CA LEU A 8 -21.14 -8.77 -42.44
C LEU A 8 -19.76 -8.33 -41.90
N LEU A 9 -19.57 -7.03 -41.63
CA LEU A 9 -18.30 -6.48 -41.13
C LEU A 9 -18.36 -5.88 -39.71
N ALA A 10 -19.40 -6.19 -38.94
CA ALA A 10 -19.53 -5.75 -37.54
C ALA A 10 -19.53 -6.90 -36.52
N ILE A 11 -19.06 -8.10 -36.89
CA ILE A 11 -18.94 -9.25 -35.96
C ILE A 11 -17.48 -9.54 -35.57
N LEU A 12 -16.48 -8.93 -36.20
CA LEU A 12 -15.06 -9.28 -35.98
C LEU A 12 -14.18 -8.21 -35.30
N ALA A 13 -14.77 -7.19 -34.67
CA ALA A 13 -13.98 -6.15 -33.97
C ALA A 13 -14.47 -5.84 -32.54
N GLY A 14 -15.19 -6.78 -31.90
CA GLY A 14 -15.88 -6.50 -30.63
C GLY A 14 -15.82 -7.61 -29.60
N ALA A 15 -14.72 -8.36 -29.46
CA ALA A 15 -14.56 -9.31 -28.34
C ALA A 15 -13.10 -9.75 -28.12
N LEU A 16 -12.18 -8.80 -27.91
CA LEU A 16 -10.89 -9.09 -27.27
C LEU A 16 -10.78 -8.36 -25.92
N LEU A 17 -11.90 -8.31 -25.20
CA LEU A 17 -11.84 -8.18 -23.74
C LEU A 17 -11.67 -9.59 -23.21
N ALA A 18 -10.47 -9.91 -22.73
CA ALA A 18 -10.20 -11.12 -21.97
C ALA A 18 -11.14 -11.16 -20.76
N ARG A 19 -12.32 -11.76 -20.95
CA ARG A 19 -13.25 -12.08 -19.88
C ARG A 19 -12.56 -13.20 -19.11
N SER A 20 -11.97 -12.89 -17.95
CA SER A 20 -11.51 -13.96 -17.06
C SER A 20 -12.68 -14.91 -16.84
N GLU A 21 -12.46 -16.20 -17.08
CA GLU A 21 -13.54 -17.17 -16.90
C GLU A 21 -14.02 -17.10 -15.44
N PRO A 22 -15.34 -17.19 -15.17
CA PRO A 22 -15.87 -17.14 -13.81
C PRO A 22 -15.17 -18.10 -12.82
N GLN A 23 -14.60 -19.19 -13.34
CA GLN A 23 -13.80 -20.17 -12.60
C GLN A 23 -12.47 -19.59 -12.09
N ASP A 24 -11.76 -18.78 -12.88
CA ASP A 24 -10.48 -18.17 -12.47
C ASP A 24 -10.66 -17.22 -11.30
N ILE A 25 -11.74 -16.43 -11.33
CA ILE A 25 -12.08 -15.49 -10.25
C ILE A 25 -12.25 -16.25 -8.93
N GLU A 26 -12.96 -17.38 -8.97
CA GLU A 26 -13.20 -18.20 -7.79
C GLU A 26 -11.92 -18.84 -7.26
N ILE A 27 -11.04 -19.32 -8.16
CA ILE A 27 -9.71 -19.83 -7.78
C ILE A 27 -8.89 -18.74 -7.08
N LEU A 28 -8.88 -17.53 -7.62
CA LEU A 28 -8.18 -16.39 -7.02
C LEU A 28 -8.75 -16.06 -5.63
N LYS A 29 -10.08 -15.97 -5.50
CA LYS A 29 -10.74 -15.71 -4.21
C LYS A 29 -10.35 -16.75 -3.16
N ARG A 30 -10.36 -18.05 -3.50
CA ARG A 30 -9.95 -19.13 -2.60
C ARG A 30 -8.50 -19.03 -2.16
N ARG A 31 -7.59 -18.68 -3.08
CA ARG A 31 -6.17 -18.49 -2.73
C ARG A 31 -5.96 -17.34 -1.76
N ILE A 32 -6.64 -16.21 -1.96
CA ILE A 32 -6.54 -15.05 -1.05
C ILE A 32 -7.16 -15.41 0.31
N LEU A 33 -8.30 -16.10 0.32
CA LEU A 33 -8.95 -16.56 1.54
C LEU A 33 -8.06 -17.53 2.35
N ALA A 34 -7.40 -18.48 1.68
CA ALA A 34 -6.43 -19.37 2.32
C ALA A 34 -5.23 -18.59 2.89
N SER A 35 -4.75 -17.55 2.21
CA SER A 35 -3.74 -16.63 2.78
C SER A 35 -4.26 -15.88 4.02
N MET A 36 -5.59 -15.75 4.13
CA MET A 36 -6.24 -15.23 5.32
C MET A 36 -6.30 -16.22 6.49
N GLY A 37 -5.92 -17.49 6.27
CA GLY A 37 -6.02 -18.57 7.25
C GLY A 37 -7.42 -19.17 7.32
N MET A 38 -8.28 -18.85 6.35
CA MET A 38 -9.67 -19.27 6.27
C MET A 38 -9.80 -20.36 5.21
N LYS A 39 -10.66 -21.35 5.47
CA LYS A 39 -11.00 -22.44 4.57
C LYS A 39 -12.21 -22.11 3.70
N SER A 40 -13.11 -21.29 4.22
CA SER A 40 -14.37 -20.90 3.56
C SER A 40 -14.76 -19.47 3.92
N VAL A 41 -15.60 -18.88 3.06
CA VAL A 41 -16.22 -17.57 3.33
C VAL A 41 -17.16 -17.74 4.53
N PRO A 42 -17.19 -16.82 5.50
CA PRO A 42 -18.03 -16.94 6.67
C PRO A 42 -19.50 -16.79 6.32
N ASP A 43 -20.35 -17.56 6.99
CA ASP A 43 -21.79 -17.44 6.84
C ASP A 43 -22.33 -16.26 7.65
N MET A 44 -22.51 -15.14 6.95
CA MET A 44 -22.97 -13.88 7.55
C MET A 44 -24.37 -13.96 8.15
N GLN A 45 -25.17 -14.98 7.84
CA GLN A 45 -26.51 -15.16 8.44
C GLN A 45 -26.44 -15.68 9.87
N LEU A 46 -25.35 -16.34 10.24
CA LEU A 46 -25.13 -16.90 11.58
C LEU A 46 -24.43 -15.92 12.54
N VAL A 47 -24.10 -14.72 12.05
CA VAL A 47 -23.43 -13.70 12.84
C VAL A 47 -24.36 -13.16 13.92
N ASN A 48 -23.95 -13.29 15.18
CA ASN A 48 -24.62 -12.70 16.33
C ASN A 48 -23.61 -11.94 17.20
N THR A 49 -23.26 -10.73 16.77
CA THR A 49 -22.29 -9.86 17.48
C THR A 49 -23.03 -8.76 18.23
N SER A 50 -22.84 -8.67 19.55
CA SER A 50 -23.38 -7.57 20.34
C SER A 50 -22.66 -6.24 20.06
N GLU A 51 -23.34 -5.12 20.33
CA GLU A 51 -22.76 -3.78 20.18
C GLU A 51 -21.49 -3.58 21.03
N THR A 52 -21.47 -4.16 22.24
CA THR A 52 -20.31 -4.10 23.14
C THR A 52 -19.08 -4.80 22.56
N VAL A 53 -19.27 -5.97 21.95
CA VAL A 53 -18.19 -6.71 21.26
C VAL A 53 -17.71 -5.92 20.04
N MET A 54 -18.62 -5.40 19.22
CA MET A 54 -18.29 -4.58 18.05
C MET A 54 -17.44 -3.35 18.43
N LYS A 55 -17.86 -2.60 19.46
CA LYS A 55 -17.12 -1.43 19.96
C LYS A 55 -15.72 -1.81 20.42
N THR A 56 -15.61 -2.85 21.25
CA THR A 56 -14.32 -3.34 21.78
C THR A 56 -13.37 -3.76 20.65
N MET A 57 -13.89 -4.47 19.65
CA MET A 57 -13.08 -4.94 18.52
C MET A 57 -12.70 -3.82 17.56
N MET A 58 -13.56 -2.81 17.38
CA MET A 58 -13.23 -1.60 16.62
C MET A 58 -12.12 -0.81 17.30
N GLU A 59 -12.17 -0.62 18.62
CA GLU A 59 -11.10 0.05 19.37
C GLU A 59 -9.77 -0.71 19.25
N LYS A 60 -9.79 -2.04 19.38
CA LYS A 60 -8.63 -2.91 19.15
C LYS A 60 -8.08 -2.78 17.73
N TYR A 61 -8.94 -2.71 16.73
CA TYR A 61 -8.56 -2.49 15.33
C TYR A 61 -7.86 -1.14 15.16
N LEU A 62 -8.46 -0.04 15.64
CA LEU A 62 -7.91 1.31 15.54
C LEU A 62 -6.55 1.44 16.24
N GLN A 63 -6.38 0.81 17.40
CA GLN A 63 -5.09 0.77 18.09
C GLN A 63 -4.00 0.06 17.27
N ARG A 64 -4.34 -1.04 16.58
CA ARG A 64 -3.40 -1.75 15.70
C ARG A 64 -3.04 -0.94 14.45
N VAL A 65 -4.03 -0.30 13.81
CA VAL A 65 -3.80 0.60 12.68
C VAL A 65 -2.83 1.71 13.09
N LYS A 66 -3.09 2.38 14.22
CA LYS A 66 -2.21 3.43 14.76
C LYS A 66 -0.78 2.93 14.96
N ARG A 67 -0.60 1.69 15.45
CA ARG A 67 0.73 1.06 15.59
C ARG A 67 1.38 0.79 14.22
N SER A 68 0.63 0.24 13.26
CA SER A 68 1.10 -0.07 11.90
C SER A 68 1.44 1.18 11.07
N GLU A 69 0.78 2.30 11.36
CA GLU A 69 1.13 3.62 10.83
C GLU A 69 2.37 4.19 11.53
N ARG A 70 2.52 4.02 12.85
CA ARG A 70 3.78 4.38 13.54
C ARG A 70 4.99 3.61 13.01
N GLU A 71 4.81 2.35 12.61
CA GLU A 71 5.85 1.55 11.94
C GLU A 71 6.26 2.13 10.56
N LEU A 72 5.39 2.89 9.87
CA LEU A 72 5.80 3.65 8.67
C LEU A 72 6.82 4.70 9.02
N LEU A 73 6.60 5.42 10.10
CA LEU A 73 7.34 6.62 10.46
C LEU A 73 8.72 6.32 11.10
N SER A 74 9.29 5.14 10.80
CA SER A 74 10.41 4.49 11.50
C SER A 74 11.23 5.44 12.39
N PHE A 75 10.97 5.31 13.69
CA PHE A 75 11.68 5.97 14.76
C PHE A 75 12.88 5.09 15.14
N GLU A 76 14.07 5.48 14.69
CA GLU A 76 15.32 5.06 15.31
C GLU A 76 15.90 6.28 16.02
N PRO A 77 15.76 6.40 17.36
CA PRO A 77 16.47 7.42 18.10
C PRO A 77 17.96 7.05 18.11
N ARG A 78 18.66 7.31 17.01
CA ARG A 78 20.12 7.18 16.98
C ARG A 78 20.73 8.36 17.72
N GLY A 79 21.00 8.11 19.00
CA GLY A 79 21.74 9.00 19.89
C GLY A 79 20.92 10.18 20.37
N CYS A 80 20.22 10.00 21.50
CA CYS A 80 20.00 11.13 22.40
C CYS A 80 21.40 11.49 22.93
N LYS A 81 22.02 12.54 22.39
CA LYS A 81 23.24 13.09 23.00
C LYS A 81 22.81 14.09 24.06
N ASN A 82 23.61 14.22 25.12
CA ASN A 82 23.35 15.07 26.28
C ASN A 82 23.28 16.58 25.99
N ASP A 83 22.94 17.00 24.77
CA ASP A 83 22.49 18.35 24.46
C ASP A 83 21.52 18.36 23.26
N SER A 84 20.25 18.58 23.60
CA SER A 84 19.32 19.47 22.88
C SER A 84 18.62 18.97 21.61
N TYR A 85 18.74 17.72 21.14
CA TYR A 85 17.99 17.29 19.94
C TYR A 85 17.73 15.77 19.78
N VAL A 86 16.67 15.43 19.03
CA VAL A 86 16.37 14.08 18.53
C VAL A 86 16.42 14.05 17.01
N ARG A 87 16.88 12.92 16.45
CA ARG A 87 16.89 12.66 15.01
C ARG A 87 15.83 11.64 14.64
N PHE A 88 15.07 11.93 13.61
CA PHE A 88 14.06 11.06 13.02
C PHE A 88 14.46 10.73 11.60
N ARG A 89 14.13 9.53 11.12
CA ARG A 89 14.21 9.18 9.70
C ARG A 89 12.80 8.88 9.19
N PRO A 90 11.99 9.92 8.89
CA PRO A 90 10.63 9.70 8.44
C PRO A 90 10.63 8.94 7.11
N LYS A 91 9.86 7.85 6.99
CA LYS A 91 9.59 7.21 5.69
C LYS A 91 8.26 7.76 5.16
N ILE A 92 8.24 9.05 4.85
CA ILE A 92 7.14 9.72 4.18
C ILE A 92 7.40 9.62 2.67
N ASP A 93 6.40 9.25 1.88
CA ASP A 93 6.50 9.27 0.41
C ASP A 93 6.71 10.71 -0.08
N SER A 94 7.48 10.91 -1.15
CA SER A 94 7.65 12.23 -1.77
C SER A 94 6.29 12.84 -2.16
N ASP A 95 5.37 11.99 -2.62
CA ASP A 95 4.07 12.39 -3.17
C ASP A 95 2.97 12.59 -2.11
N SER A 96 3.27 12.21 -0.86
CA SER A 96 2.34 12.36 0.26
C SER A 96 2.14 13.84 0.65
N GLN A 97 0.90 14.31 0.73
CA GLN A 97 0.56 15.60 1.32
C GLN A 97 0.53 15.47 2.84
N PHE A 98 1.61 15.90 3.45
CA PHE A 98 1.69 16.06 4.89
C PHE A 98 0.69 17.13 5.36
N MET A 99 -0.09 16.83 6.40
CA MET A 99 -1.08 17.77 6.97
C MET A 99 -0.53 18.47 8.21
N TRP A 100 -0.09 17.70 9.20
CA TRP A 100 0.46 18.23 10.45
C TRP A 100 1.31 17.19 11.18
N ALA A 101 2.26 17.64 12.01
CA ALA A 101 3.13 16.80 12.84
C ALA A 101 3.21 17.34 14.25
N ARG A 102 3.32 16.43 15.21
CA ARG A 102 3.63 16.77 16.59
C ARG A 102 4.67 15.83 17.18
N LEU A 103 5.52 16.39 18.03
CA LEU A 103 6.41 15.65 18.89
C LEU A 103 5.69 15.41 20.23
N ARG A 104 5.39 14.16 20.57
CA ARG A 104 4.80 13.79 21.86
C ARG A 104 5.88 13.43 22.88
N PHE A 105 5.75 13.94 24.09
CA PHE A 105 6.61 13.66 25.24
C PHE A 105 6.01 12.57 26.15
N PRO A 106 6.83 11.95 27.03
CA PRO A 106 6.38 10.88 27.94
C PRO A 106 5.20 11.28 28.84
N ASN A 107 5.16 12.55 29.24
CA ASN A 107 4.07 13.14 30.05
C ASN A 107 2.78 13.44 29.24
N SER A 108 2.65 12.89 28.03
CA SER A 108 1.54 13.15 27.09
C SER A 108 1.46 14.58 26.54
N SER A 109 2.37 15.49 26.90
CA SER A 109 2.45 16.80 26.25
C SER A 109 2.89 16.64 24.79
N ALA A 110 2.53 17.60 23.94
CA ALA A 110 2.91 17.59 22.54
C ALA A 110 3.23 18.98 22.02
N ILE A 111 4.25 19.06 21.17
CA ILE A 111 4.65 20.29 20.49
C ILE A 111 4.37 20.13 18.99
N ASN A 112 3.74 21.13 18.37
CA ASN A 112 3.57 21.17 16.92
C ASN A 112 4.94 21.43 16.26
N ILE A 113 5.29 20.59 15.30
CA ILE A 113 6.58 20.64 14.59
C ILE A 113 6.39 20.59 13.07
N SER A 114 5.20 20.99 12.60
CA SER A 114 4.81 20.87 11.19
C SER A 114 5.77 21.60 10.26
N ASP A 115 6.21 22.81 10.62
CA ASP A 115 7.15 23.60 9.82
C ASP A 115 8.53 22.97 9.75
N SER A 116 8.99 22.35 10.85
CA SER A 116 10.26 21.60 10.87
C SER A 116 10.22 20.40 9.92
N VAL A 117 9.07 19.71 9.85
CA VAL A 117 8.86 18.59 8.92
C VAL A 117 8.79 19.07 7.48
N LEU A 118 8.09 20.18 7.19
CA LEU A 118 8.02 20.78 5.85
C LEU A 118 9.40 21.20 5.34
N THR A 119 10.17 21.88 6.19
CA THR A 119 11.53 22.33 5.88
C THR A 119 12.46 21.14 5.60
N TRP A 120 12.37 20.07 6.40
CA TRP A 120 13.12 18.84 6.14
C TRP A 120 12.72 18.19 4.81
N LYS A 121 11.41 18.10 4.50
CA LYS A 121 10.91 17.50 3.26
C LYS A 121 11.47 18.20 2.01
N GLN A 122 11.67 19.52 2.07
CA GLN A 122 12.23 20.31 0.97
C GLN A 122 13.75 20.16 0.83
N ASN A 123 14.45 19.62 1.84
CA ASN A 123 15.90 19.53 1.87
C ASN A 123 16.36 18.07 1.67
N GLU A 124 16.44 17.66 0.39
CA GLU A 124 16.79 16.29 -0.03
C GLU A 124 18.19 15.83 0.41
N LYS A 125 19.07 16.74 0.86
CA LYS A 125 20.45 16.42 1.25
C LYS A 125 20.57 15.78 2.63
N HIS A 126 19.54 15.87 3.48
CA HIS A 126 19.59 15.34 4.85
C HIS A 126 18.61 14.18 5.06
N PRO A 127 19.09 12.93 5.22
CA PRO A 127 18.21 11.78 5.37
C PRO A 127 17.45 11.75 6.70
N ASN A 128 17.77 12.66 7.64
CA ASN A 128 17.18 12.69 8.97
C ASN A 128 16.62 14.08 9.30
N LEU A 129 15.41 14.13 9.86
CA LEU A 129 14.82 15.30 10.50
C LEU A 129 15.44 15.47 11.88
N LYS A 130 16.07 16.60 12.15
CA LYS A 130 16.63 16.95 13.46
C LYS A 130 15.70 17.93 14.17
N LEU A 131 15.20 17.58 15.35
CA LEU A 131 14.36 18.46 16.17
C LEU A 131 15.07 18.81 17.46
N THR A 132 15.13 20.10 17.80
CA THR A 132 15.71 20.55 19.07
C THR A 132 14.66 20.54 20.18
N CYS A 133 15.01 20.02 21.35
CA CYS A 133 14.09 19.83 22.47
C CYS A 133 14.83 19.66 23.80
N VAL A 134 14.17 20.04 24.89
CA VAL A 134 14.63 19.79 26.27
C VAL A 134 14.08 18.43 26.70
N ASP A 135 14.98 17.50 27.05
CA ASP A 135 14.68 16.14 27.50
C ASP A 135 13.68 15.38 26.61
N CYS A 136 14.08 15.14 25.37
CA CYS A 136 13.28 14.40 24.40
C CYS A 136 13.69 12.93 24.27
N CYS A 137 14.53 12.42 25.17
CA CYS A 137 14.76 10.99 25.26
C CYS A 137 13.43 10.33 25.63
N ASN A 138 12.93 9.40 24.81
CA ASN A 138 11.59 8.79 24.88
C ASN A 138 10.43 9.56 24.22
N THR A 139 10.70 10.64 23.47
CA THR A 139 9.67 11.30 22.65
C THR A 139 9.26 10.47 21.44
N GLN A 140 8.02 10.65 20.99
CA GLN A 140 7.49 10.03 19.78
C GLN A 140 7.05 11.10 18.77
N LEU A 141 7.59 11.01 17.55
CA LEU A 141 7.11 11.78 16.41
C LEU A 141 5.83 11.17 15.85
N GLU A 142 4.76 11.95 15.83
CA GLU A 142 3.55 11.63 15.08
C GLU A 142 3.41 12.57 13.89
N ILE A 143 3.24 11.99 12.71
CA ILE A 143 3.06 12.71 11.45
C ILE A 143 1.73 12.25 10.88
N MET A 144 0.80 13.19 10.71
CA MET A 144 -0.40 12.94 9.94
C MET A 144 -0.12 13.22 8.47
N VAL A 145 -0.19 12.15 7.70
CA VAL A 145 -0.10 12.18 6.25
C VAL A 145 -1.52 12.06 5.70
N LYS A 146 -1.92 13.04 4.88
CA LYS A 146 -3.07 12.86 4.00
C LYS A 146 -2.52 12.28 2.71
N GLU A 147 -2.93 11.07 2.38
CA GLU A 147 -2.63 10.54 1.07
C GLU A 147 -3.30 11.45 0.03
N SER A 148 -2.49 12.11 -0.79
CA SER A 148 -2.99 12.96 -1.86
C SER A 148 -3.75 12.06 -2.83
N PRO A 149 -5.03 12.29 -3.12
CA PRO A 149 -5.59 11.78 -4.36
C PRO A 149 -4.86 12.52 -5.47
N ALA A 150 -3.92 11.86 -6.15
CA ALA A 150 -3.09 12.46 -7.19
C ALA A 150 -3.99 13.20 -8.21
N ARG A 151 -3.92 14.54 -8.24
CA ARG A 151 -4.57 15.38 -9.25
C ARG A 151 -3.50 16.05 -10.13
N SER A 152 -3.27 15.42 -11.30
CA SER A 152 -2.80 15.94 -12.61
C SER A 152 -1.81 17.12 -12.67
N GLY A 153 -0.69 17.07 -13.43
CA GLY A 153 -0.72 16.90 -14.89
C GLY A 153 0.60 16.51 -15.59
N ARG A 154 1.54 15.85 -14.89
CA ARG A 154 2.52 14.92 -15.49
C ARG A 154 2.46 13.62 -14.70
N PRO A 155 2.45 12.41 -15.30
CA PRO A 155 2.45 11.19 -14.52
C PRO A 155 3.77 11.15 -13.73
N PRO A 156 3.77 10.94 -12.40
CA PRO A 156 5.00 10.83 -11.57
C PRO A 156 6.00 9.77 -12.08
N CYS A 157 5.56 8.92 -13.00
CA CYS A 157 6.40 7.96 -13.69
C CYS A 157 6.10 8.00 -15.19
N SER A 158 6.97 8.61 -15.99
CA SER A 158 6.82 8.67 -17.44
C SER A 158 7.27 7.35 -18.10
N GLY A 159 6.42 6.31 -18.05
CA GLY A 159 6.64 5.06 -18.80
C GLY A 159 7.64 4.04 -18.22
N HIS A 160 8.33 4.36 -17.13
CA HIS A 160 9.30 3.48 -16.43
C HIS A 160 8.68 2.74 -15.24
N CYS A 161 9.36 1.69 -14.76
CA CYS A 161 8.90 0.88 -13.63
C CYS A 161 8.72 1.75 -12.38
N CYS A 162 7.51 1.77 -11.84
CA CYS A 162 7.16 2.68 -10.75
C CYS A 162 5.92 2.23 -10.00
N LYS A 163 5.80 2.67 -8.74
CA LYS A 163 4.60 2.49 -7.93
C LYS A 163 3.50 3.44 -8.42
N ARG A 164 2.30 2.91 -8.61
CA ARG A 164 1.09 3.63 -8.98
C ARG A 164 0.01 3.42 -7.97
N HIS A 165 -0.90 4.39 -7.89
CA HIS A 165 -2.08 4.29 -7.05
C HIS A 165 -3.01 3.18 -7.58
N LEU A 166 -3.42 2.30 -6.68
CA LEU A 166 -4.45 1.29 -6.88
C LEU A 166 -5.17 1.18 -5.54
N LYS A 167 -6.49 1.30 -5.60
CA LYS A 167 -7.36 1.12 -4.45
C LYS A 167 -8.10 -0.20 -4.59
N ILE A 168 -8.16 -0.97 -3.51
CA ILE A 168 -8.93 -2.21 -3.44
C ILE A 168 -10.12 -1.98 -2.53
N ASN A 169 -11.32 -2.31 -3.02
CA ASN A 169 -12.56 -2.31 -2.26
C ASN A 169 -13.01 -3.75 -2.01
N PHE A 170 -13.18 -4.14 -0.74
CA PHE A 170 -13.57 -5.51 -0.39
C PHE A 170 -14.98 -5.87 -0.85
N LYS A 171 -15.89 -4.88 -0.92
CA LYS A 171 -17.25 -5.10 -1.42
C LYS A 171 -17.27 -5.45 -2.90
N GLU A 172 -16.41 -4.81 -3.71
CA GLU A 172 -16.33 -5.06 -5.16
C GLU A 172 -15.85 -6.48 -5.48
N ILE A 173 -15.08 -7.11 -4.59
CA ILE A 173 -14.67 -8.51 -4.72
C ILE A 173 -15.61 -9.49 -3.98
N GLY A 174 -16.74 -9.00 -3.45
CA GLY A 174 -17.77 -9.80 -2.77
C GLY A 174 -17.38 -10.26 -1.36
N TRP A 175 -16.55 -9.47 -0.67
CA TRP A 175 -16.05 -9.77 0.68
C TRP A 175 -16.73 -8.88 1.73
N ASP A 176 -18.06 -8.91 1.77
CA ASP A 176 -18.88 -8.09 2.69
C ASP A 176 -18.67 -8.44 4.17
N TRP A 177 -18.08 -9.61 4.43
CA TRP A 177 -17.67 -10.07 5.75
C TRP A 177 -16.44 -9.33 6.33
N VAL A 178 -15.78 -8.49 5.53
CA VAL A 178 -14.78 -7.54 6.01
C VAL A 178 -15.46 -6.30 6.58
N VAL A 179 -15.25 -6.04 7.87
CA VAL A 179 -15.83 -4.90 8.58
C VAL A 179 -14.97 -3.64 8.36
N GLN A 180 -13.65 -3.74 8.56
CA GLN A 180 -12.70 -2.65 8.30
C GLN A 180 -11.33 -3.16 7.79
N PRO A 181 -10.61 -2.40 6.96
CA PRO A 181 -11.14 -1.24 6.25
C PRO A 181 -12.12 -1.68 5.16
N LYS A 182 -13.03 -0.81 4.71
CA LYS A 182 -13.89 -1.11 3.54
C LYS A 182 -13.13 -1.06 2.22
N GLU A 183 -12.16 -0.16 2.15
CA GLU A 183 -11.23 0.00 1.04
C GLU A 183 -9.85 0.40 1.56
N PHE A 184 -8.79 0.12 0.80
CA PHE A 184 -7.45 0.55 1.14
C PHE A 184 -6.60 0.80 -0.11
N ASP A 185 -5.59 1.66 0.05
CA ASP A 185 -4.63 1.97 -1.01
C ASP A 185 -3.55 0.87 -1.06
N ALA A 186 -3.78 -0.10 -1.95
CA ALA A 186 -2.91 -1.25 -2.16
C ALA A 186 -1.67 -0.90 -2.98
N PHE A 187 -1.81 0.07 -3.89
CA PHE A 187 -0.83 0.43 -4.93
C PHE A 187 -0.47 -0.76 -5.85
N ILE A 188 0.17 -0.46 -6.97
CA ILE A 188 0.60 -1.46 -7.96
C ILE A 188 1.92 -1.03 -8.60
N CYS A 189 2.75 -1.99 -8.98
CA CYS A 189 3.94 -1.72 -9.79
C CYS A 189 3.60 -1.79 -11.26
N MET A 190 3.86 -0.70 -11.98
CA MET A 190 3.57 -0.59 -13.41
C MET A 190 4.64 0.23 -14.12
N GLY A 191 4.92 -0.14 -15.37
CA GLY A 191 5.87 0.55 -16.24
C GLY A 191 6.81 -0.42 -16.95
N LYS A 192 7.68 0.13 -17.79
CA LYS A 192 8.64 -0.66 -18.58
C LYS A 192 10.02 -0.59 -17.94
N CYS A 193 10.67 -1.74 -17.81
CA CYS A 193 12.06 -1.90 -17.39
C CYS A 193 12.97 -1.81 -18.62
N LYS A 194 13.22 -0.60 -19.09
CA LYS A 194 13.84 -0.33 -20.41
C LYS A 194 15.12 0.48 -20.36
N LYS A 195 15.37 1.18 -19.26
CA LYS A 195 16.55 2.03 -19.14
C LYS A 195 17.65 1.32 -18.37
N ALA A 196 18.89 1.73 -18.61
CA ALA A 196 20.04 1.20 -17.91
C ALA A 196 20.08 1.63 -16.42
N ASP A 197 19.41 2.73 -16.07
CA ASP A 197 19.27 3.26 -14.71
C ASP A 197 18.03 2.74 -13.97
N ASP A 198 17.26 1.80 -14.55
CA ASP A 198 16.21 1.12 -13.79
C ASP A 198 16.83 0.27 -12.67
N ASP A 199 16.17 0.19 -11.50
CA ASP A 199 16.61 -0.69 -10.41
C ASP A 199 16.32 -2.15 -10.76
N PHE A 200 17.35 -3.00 -10.84
CA PHE A 200 17.22 -4.43 -11.11
C PHE A 200 17.38 -5.28 -9.85
N ALA A 201 16.47 -6.23 -9.65
CA ALA A 201 16.41 -7.10 -8.47
C ALA A 201 17.51 -8.18 -8.45
N SER A 202 18.07 -8.51 -9.61
CA SER A 202 19.09 -9.55 -9.75
C SER A 202 19.97 -9.33 -10.98
N THR A 203 21.15 -9.94 -10.98
CA THR A 203 22.02 -10.01 -12.17
C THR A 203 21.32 -10.67 -13.36
N HIS A 204 20.40 -11.62 -13.11
CA HIS A 204 19.59 -12.23 -14.16
C HIS A 204 18.70 -11.19 -14.87
N ALA A 205 18.00 -10.34 -14.12
CA ALA A 205 17.17 -9.28 -14.70
C ALA A 205 18.01 -8.25 -15.49
N LEU A 206 19.21 -7.92 -15.00
CA LEU A 206 20.15 -7.08 -15.72
C LEU A 206 20.61 -7.72 -17.04
N MET A 207 21.00 -8.99 -17.00
CA MET A 207 21.42 -9.75 -18.19
C MET A 207 20.28 -9.89 -19.21
N GLN A 208 19.06 -10.12 -18.74
CA GLN A 208 17.86 -10.17 -19.58
C GLN A 208 17.59 -8.83 -20.26
N SER A 209 17.75 -7.72 -19.54
CA SER A 209 17.65 -6.37 -20.11
C SER A 209 18.74 -6.13 -21.17
N LEU A 210 19.98 -6.53 -20.90
CA LEU A 210 21.09 -6.45 -21.87
C LEU A 210 20.80 -7.25 -23.14
N MET A 211 20.39 -8.52 -23.01
CA MET A 211 20.02 -9.38 -24.14
C MET A 211 18.93 -8.74 -24.99
N ARG A 212 17.91 -8.17 -24.34
CA ARG A 212 16.83 -7.47 -25.03
C ARG A 212 17.34 -6.23 -25.79
N LEU A 213 18.21 -5.42 -25.18
CA LEU A 213 18.77 -4.22 -25.81
C LEU A 213 19.69 -4.55 -27.00
N GLN A 214 20.32 -5.72 -26.99
CA GLN A 214 21.10 -6.26 -28.12
C GLN A 214 20.22 -6.82 -29.27
N GLY A 215 18.89 -6.75 -29.16
CA GLY A 215 17.96 -7.18 -30.22
C GLY A 215 17.55 -8.65 -30.14
N ASN A 216 17.94 -9.38 -29.09
CA ASN A 216 17.48 -10.76 -28.91
C ASN A 216 15.98 -10.81 -28.63
N LYS A 217 15.33 -11.91 -29.03
CA LYS A 217 13.89 -12.18 -28.83
C LYS A 217 13.59 -12.67 -27.40
N VAL A 218 14.06 -11.93 -26.40
CA VAL A 218 13.77 -12.14 -24.97
C VAL A 218 12.82 -11.04 -24.49
N PRO A 219 11.88 -11.26 -23.54
CA PRO A 219 11.06 -10.18 -22.99
C PRO A 219 11.87 -9.25 -22.08
N TYR A 220 11.40 -8.03 -21.85
CA TYR A 220 11.94 -7.18 -20.79
C TYR A 220 11.63 -7.78 -19.41
N PRO A 221 12.47 -7.50 -18.39
CA PRO A 221 12.12 -7.78 -17.00
C PRO A 221 10.77 -7.16 -16.60
N CYS A 222 10.10 -7.78 -15.63
CA CYS A 222 8.80 -7.33 -15.15
C CYS A 222 8.95 -6.29 -14.04
N CYS A 223 8.11 -5.26 -14.05
CA CYS A 223 8.02 -4.31 -12.95
C CYS A 223 7.18 -4.90 -11.81
N VAL A 224 7.81 -5.25 -10.70
CA VAL A 224 7.18 -6.00 -9.59
C VAL A 224 7.41 -5.33 -8.24
N PRO A 225 6.58 -5.60 -7.22
CA PRO A 225 6.81 -5.10 -5.87
C PRO A 225 8.08 -5.67 -5.24
N SER A 226 9.01 -4.82 -4.82
CA SER A 226 10.22 -5.21 -4.08
C SER A 226 10.00 -5.20 -2.58
N LYS A 227 9.24 -4.21 -2.08
CA LYS A 227 8.84 -4.11 -0.67
C LYS A 227 7.35 -3.94 -0.57
N LEU A 228 6.76 -4.74 0.32
CA LEU A 228 5.34 -4.65 0.65
C LEU A 228 5.14 -4.44 2.15
N ARG A 229 4.08 -3.75 2.49
CA ARG A 229 3.59 -3.48 3.83
C ARG A 229 2.47 -4.42 4.23
N ARG A 230 2.24 -4.45 5.53
CA ARG A 230 1.17 -5.22 6.18
C ARG A 230 -0.11 -4.37 6.23
N LEU A 231 -1.26 -5.04 6.29
CA LEU A 231 -2.58 -4.44 6.51
C LEU A 231 -3.23 -5.12 7.71
N ASP A 232 -3.74 -4.34 8.67
CA ASP A 232 -4.61 -4.86 9.73
C ASP A 232 -6.06 -4.82 9.21
N ILE A 233 -6.81 -5.90 9.43
CA ILE A 233 -8.17 -6.12 8.90
C ILE A 233 -9.05 -6.60 10.07
N LEU A 234 -10.18 -5.94 10.28
CA LEU A 234 -11.28 -6.38 11.15
C LEU A 234 -12.31 -7.11 10.28
N HIS A 235 -12.55 -8.39 10.55
CA HIS A 235 -13.42 -9.24 9.73
C HIS A 235 -14.03 -10.38 10.54
N TYR A 236 -15.04 -11.05 9.99
CA TYR A 236 -15.55 -12.31 10.54
C TYR A 236 -14.68 -13.50 10.09
N ASP A 237 -14.37 -14.42 11.01
CA ASP A 237 -13.65 -15.66 10.71
C ASP A 237 -14.57 -16.78 10.21
N ASP A 238 -14.01 -17.88 9.72
CA ASP A 238 -14.73 -18.99 9.09
C ASP A 238 -15.28 -20.02 10.08
N LYS A 239 -15.41 -19.65 11.36
CA LYS A 239 -16.03 -20.50 12.39
C LYS A 239 -17.55 -20.51 12.26
N THR A 240 -18.19 -21.40 13.03
CA THR A 240 -19.65 -21.51 13.08
C THR A 240 -20.11 -21.49 14.56
N PRO A 241 -20.71 -20.40 15.05
CA PRO A 241 -20.98 -19.14 14.34
C PRO A 241 -19.71 -18.32 14.06
N PRO A 242 -19.69 -17.44 13.03
CA PRO A 242 -18.53 -16.58 12.76
C PRO A 242 -18.23 -15.60 13.89
N GLU A 243 -16.96 -15.48 14.24
CA GLU A 243 -16.49 -14.55 15.29
C GLU A 243 -15.81 -13.32 14.67
N LEU A 244 -16.03 -12.16 15.27
CA LEU A 244 -15.37 -10.92 14.86
C LEU A 244 -13.91 -10.91 15.33
N VAL A 245 -12.95 -10.84 14.40
CA VAL A 245 -11.52 -10.90 14.68
C VAL A 245 -10.74 -9.76 14.02
N VAL A 246 -9.60 -9.39 14.60
CA VAL A 246 -8.63 -8.48 13.97
C VAL A 246 -7.39 -9.26 13.57
N THR A 247 -7.12 -9.29 12.27
CA THR A 247 -6.02 -10.05 11.68
C THR A 247 -5.03 -9.13 10.99
N ARG A 248 -3.74 -9.43 11.12
CA ARG A 248 -2.67 -8.73 10.41
C ARG A 248 -2.22 -9.55 9.20
N LYS A 249 -2.40 -9.03 7.99
CA LYS A 249 -1.93 -9.67 6.76
C LYS A 249 -0.69 -9.00 6.24
N THR A 250 0.34 -9.80 5.94
CA THR A 250 1.60 -9.33 5.38
C THR A 250 1.49 -9.22 3.86
N ARG A 251 2.33 -8.37 3.27
CA ARG A 251 2.46 -8.24 1.80
C ARG A 251 1.17 -7.81 1.07
N MET A 252 0.42 -6.87 1.65
CA MET A 252 -0.86 -6.39 1.12
C MET A 252 -0.75 -5.05 0.37
N ILE A 253 0.21 -4.20 0.75
CA ILE A 253 0.33 -2.82 0.23
C ILE A 253 1.72 -2.66 -0.40
N VAL A 254 1.80 -2.29 -1.66
CA VAL A 254 3.07 -2.03 -2.37
C VAL A 254 3.70 -0.76 -1.84
N LYS A 255 4.97 -0.86 -1.42
CA LYS A 255 5.76 0.28 -0.94
C LYS A 255 6.78 0.74 -1.97
N GLU A 256 7.48 -0.21 -2.60
CA GLU A 256 8.56 0.03 -3.55
C GLU A 256 8.46 -0.98 -4.70
N CYS A 257 8.89 -0.57 -5.90
CA CYS A 257 8.90 -1.39 -7.12
C CYS A 257 10.33 -1.61 -7.61
N ILE A 258 10.54 -2.68 -8.37
CA ILE A 258 11.84 -3.03 -8.96
C ILE A 258 11.63 -3.83 -10.24
N CYS A 259 12.63 -3.87 -11.11
CA CYS A 259 12.65 -4.72 -12.29
C CYS A 259 13.23 -6.11 -11.95
N SER A 260 12.48 -7.17 -12.22
CA SER A 260 12.89 -8.56 -11.92
C SER A 260 12.66 -9.53 -13.07
#